data_AF-A0A645I014-F1
#
_entry.id   AF-A0A645I014-F1
#
_cell.length_a   1.000
_cell.length_b   1.000
_cell.length_c   1.000
_cell.angle_alpha   90.00
_cell.angle_beta   90.00
_cell.angle_gamma   90.00
#
_symmetry.space_group_name_H-M   'P 1'
#
loop_
_entity.id
_entity.type
_entity.pdbx_description
1 polymer ?
#
loop_
_entity_poly.entity_id
_entity_poly.type
_entity_poly.pdbx_seq_one_letter_code
_entity_poly.pdbx_strand_id
1 'polypeptide(L)'
;MNHIDFLGFVNPQEVDISCAPIRKEYQNLRPDDIVPLFLTFKRASGLSPRTQNDYRKTLSLFFYRFPDALDLPRERTMEFLSSYENPSTYNIHFAYLKVFWDWTAREGYFRGDRHPLDGLKKRKPRGRIVQLEEREVFKLLQQPDKTRYTCETRFFRATCSQI
;
A
#
# COMPACT_ATOMS: atom_id res chain seq x y z
N MET A 1 -17.33 -31.18 21.49
CA MET A 1 -17.63 -29.73 21.39
C MET A 1 -16.37 -29.04 20.90
N ASN A 2 -16.44 -28.47 19.70
CA ASN A 2 -15.57 -27.47 19.06
C ASN A 2 -14.06 -27.75 18.90
N HIS A 3 -13.64 -28.08 17.68
CA HIS A 3 -12.51 -27.38 17.07
C HIS A 3 -12.70 -27.29 15.55
N ILE A 4 -12.50 -26.10 15.02
CA ILE A 4 -12.71 -25.63 13.65
C ILE A 4 -11.34 -25.64 12.98
N ASP A 5 -11.13 -26.56 12.04
CA ASP A 5 -9.84 -26.66 11.34
C ASP A 5 -9.93 -26.03 9.95
N PHE A 6 -9.39 -24.81 9.92
CA PHE A 6 -8.52 -24.23 8.90
C PHE A 6 -8.84 -24.47 7.41
N LEU A 7 -9.36 -23.40 6.81
CA LEU A 7 -9.35 -23.13 5.37
C LEU A 7 -8.00 -23.45 4.74
N GLY A 8 -8.04 -24.34 3.75
CA GLY A 8 -6.91 -24.71 2.89
C GLY A 8 -6.33 -23.50 2.16
N PHE A 9 -5.07 -23.25 2.47
CA PHE A 9 -4.21 -22.25 1.87
C PHE A 9 -3.69 -22.79 0.51
N VAL A 10 -3.88 -21.99 -0.56
CA VAL A 10 -3.01 -21.86 -1.75
C VAL A 10 -3.02 -22.99 -2.81
N ASN A 11 -3.50 -22.62 -4.00
CA ASN A 11 -2.77 -22.84 -5.26
C ASN A 11 -3.13 -21.78 -6.32
N PRO A 12 -2.37 -20.66 -6.42
CA PRO A 12 -2.45 -19.72 -7.53
C PRO A 12 -1.19 -19.88 -8.42
N GLN A 13 -1.15 -20.94 -9.22
CA GLN A 13 -0.11 -21.12 -10.24
C GLN A 13 -0.78 -21.56 -11.54
N GLU A 14 -1.02 -20.57 -12.40
CA GLU A 14 -0.94 -20.56 -13.87
C GLU A 14 -1.94 -19.55 -14.42
N VAL A 15 -1.58 -18.27 -14.32
CA VAL A 15 -2.15 -17.26 -15.21
C VAL A 15 -1.05 -16.98 -16.21
N ASP A 16 -1.11 -17.68 -17.34
CA ASP A 16 -0.27 -17.43 -18.49
C ASP A 16 -0.45 -15.95 -18.90
N ILE A 17 0.59 -15.14 -18.69
CA ILE A 17 0.59 -13.70 -18.99
C ILE A 17 1.00 -13.54 -20.48
N SER A 18 0.47 -14.37 -21.37
CA SER A 18 0.64 -14.18 -22.80
C SER A 18 -0.32 -13.09 -23.25
N CYS A 19 0.17 -11.85 -23.30
CA CYS A 19 -0.32 -10.74 -24.12
C CYS A 19 -1.85 -10.72 -24.33
N ALA A 20 -2.60 -10.21 -23.33
CA ALA A 20 -4.00 -9.86 -23.55
C ALA A 20 -4.06 -8.82 -24.69
N PRO A 21 -4.81 -9.08 -25.79
CA PRO A 21 -4.89 -8.14 -26.90
C PRO A 21 -5.47 -6.83 -26.41
N ILE A 22 -4.82 -5.71 -26.76
CA ILE A 22 -5.34 -4.37 -26.51
C ILE A 22 -6.75 -4.31 -27.11
N ARG A 23 -7.77 -4.22 -26.25
CA ARG A 23 -9.14 -4.02 -26.75
C ARG A 23 -9.16 -2.67 -27.46
N LYS A 24 -9.44 -2.68 -28.78
CA LYS A 24 -9.44 -1.51 -29.68
C LYS A 24 -10.24 -0.31 -29.16
N GLU A 25 -11.10 -0.53 -28.18
CA GLU A 25 -12.04 0.42 -27.57
C GLU A 25 -11.35 1.49 -26.68
N TYR A 26 -10.06 1.36 -26.40
CA TYR A 26 -9.35 2.17 -25.39
C TYR A 26 -8.29 3.14 -25.92
N GLN A 27 -8.46 3.60 -27.17
CA GLN A 27 -7.47 4.45 -27.85
C GLN A 27 -7.26 5.83 -27.22
N ASN A 28 -8.16 6.34 -26.37
CA ASN A 28 -8.06 7.67 -25.72
C ASN A 28 -8.36 7.63 -24.21
N LEU A 29 -7.81 6.66 -23.48
CA LEU A 29 -8.01 6.61 -22.03
C LEU A 29 -7.22 7.71 -21.31
N ARG A 30 -7.90 8.47 -20.46
CA ARG A 30 -7.27 9.41 -19.55
C ARG A 30 -7.06 8.77 -18.19
N PRO A 31 -6.07 9.23 -17.40
CA PRO A 31 -5.88 8.75 -16.03
C PRO A 31 -7.13 8.83 -15.16
N ASP A 32 -7.94 9.88 -15.37
CA ASP A 32 -9.17 10.14 -14.62
C ASP A 32 -10.24 9.06 -14.80
N ASP A 33 -10.20 8.34 -15.92
CA ASP A 33 -11.20 7.31 -16.23
C ASP A 33 -10.77 5.94 -15.65
N ILE A 34 -9.45 5.68 -15.57
CA ILE A 34 -8.89 4.39 -15.13
C ILE A 34 -8.76 4.31 -13.59
N VAL A 35 -8.31 5.38 -12.93
CA VAL A 35 -8.05 5.37 -11.49
C VAL A 35 -9.31 5.04 -10.65
N PRO A 36 -10.49 5.61 -10.93
CA PRO A 36 -11.71 5.26 -10.21
C PRO A 36 -12.14 3.79 -10.41
N LEU A 37 -11.94 3.24 -11.62
CA LEU A 37 -12.22 1.83 -11.91
C LEU A 37 -11.31 0.91 -11.07
N PHE A 38 -10.02 1.21 -11.02
CA PHE A 38 -9.07 0.48 -10.18
C PHE A 38 -9.46 0.54 -8.69
N LEU A 39 -9.82 1.72 -8.19
CA LEU A 39 -10.25 1.88 -6.80
C LEU A 39 -11.54 1.11 -6.49
N THR A 40 -12.47 1.05 -7.44
CA THR A 40 -13.71 0.28 -7.33
C THR A 40 -13.43 -1.22 -7.30
N PHE A 41 -12.55 -1.71 -8.17
CA PHE A 41 -12.08 -3.09 -8.16
C PHE A 41 -11.42 -3.47 -6.83
N LYS A 42 -10.56 -2.59 -6.29
CA LYS A 42 -9.92 -2.81 -4.98
C LYS A 42 -10.89 -2.77 -3.82
N ARG A 43 -11.94 -1.94 -3.90
CA ARG A 43 -13.03 -1.92 -2.92
C ARG A 43 -13.84 -3.23 -2.95
N ALA A 44 -14.17 -3.72 -4.15
CA ALA A 44 -14.87 -5.01 -4.32
C ALA A 44 -14.04 -6.19 -3.81
N SER A 45 -12.70 -6.11 -3.91
CA SER A 45 -11.78 -7.12 -3.38
C SER A 45 -11.70 -7.17 -1.85
N GLY A 46 -12.37 -6.28 -1.11
CA GLY A 46 -12.39 -6.29 0.36
C GLY A 46 -11.16 -5.66 1.03
N LEU A 47 -10.44 -4.77 0.36
CA LEU A 47 -9.29 -4.07 0.95
C LEU A 47 -9.68 -3.05 2.02
N SER A 48 -8.83 -2.90 3.05
CA SER A 48 -8.98 -1.88 4.09
C SER A 48 -9.15 -0.46 3.53
N PRO A 49 -10.02 0.38 4.13
CA PRO A 49 -10.22 1.77 3.69
C PRO A 49 -8.93 2.60 3.75
N ARG A 50 -8.03 2.29 4.69
CA ARG A 50 -6.71 2.94 4.79
C ARG A 50 -5.89 2.68 3.53
N THR A 51 -5.78 1.42 3.13
CA THR A 51 -5.02 1.01 1.94
C THR A 51 -5.64 1.58 0.67
N GLN A 52 -6.97 1.65 0.56
CA GLN A 52 -7.66 2.32 -0.55
C GLN A 52 -7.26 3.81 -0.66
N ASN A 53 -7.18 4.51 0.47
CA ASN A 53 -6.77 5.91 0.50
C ASN A 53 -5.29 6.08 0.10
N ASP A 54 -4.43 5.16 0.52
CA ASP A 54 -3.00 5.18 0.16
C ASP A 54 -2.81 4.96 -1.35
N TYR A 55 -3.57 4.06 -1.96
CA TYR A 55 -3.63 3.90 -3.41
C TYR A 55 -4.08 5.19 -4.10
N ARG A 56 -5.20 5.78 -3.65
CA ARG A 56 -5.73 7.02 -4.22
C ARG A 56 -4.68 8.13 -4.19
N LYS A 57 -4.06 8.38 -3.04
CA LYS A 57 -3.03 9.42 -2.89
C LYS A 57 -1.83 9.17 -3.79
N THR A 58 -1.34 7.94 -3.84
CA THR A 58 -0.16 7.58 -4.65
C THR A 58 -0.45 7.75 -6.13
N LEU A 59 -1.60 7.26 -6.61
CA LEU A 59 -1.98 7.37 -8.02
C LEU A 59 -2.28 8.82 -8.41
N SER A 60 -3.00 9.58 -7.58
CA SER A 60 -3.23 11.00 -7.84
C SER A 60 -1.92 11.78 -7.93
N LEU A 61 -0.96 11.52 -7.05
CA LEU A 61 0.37 12.16 -7.11
C LEU A 61 1.14 11.76 -8.37
N PHE A 62 1.09 10.49 -8.75
CA PHE A 62 1.75 9.96 -9.94
C PHE A 62 1.23 10.63 -11.21
N PHE A 63 -0.09 10.66 -11.41
CA PHE A 63 -0.72 11.24 -12.60
C PHE A 63 -0.68 12.77 -12.61
N TYR A 64 -0.67 13.42 -11.45
CA TYR A 64 -0.45 14.86 -11.37
C TYR A 64 0.95 15.25 -11.89
N ARG A 65 1.97 14.44 -11.59
CA ARG A 65 3.34 14.68 -12.04
C ARG A 65 3.57 14.25 -13.49
N PHE A 66 2.89 13.20 -13.93
CA PHE A 66 3.06 12.59 -15.25
C PHE A 66 1.69 12.34 -15.89
N PRO A 67 1.10 13.36 -16.56
CA PRO A 67 -0.19 13.20 -17.24
C PRO A 67 -0.10 12.23 -18.43
N ASP A 68 1.09 12.06 -19.00
CA ASP A 68 1.44 11.17 -20.13
C ASP A 68 1.87 9.76 -19.70
N ALA A 69 1.70 9.41 -18.41
CA ALA A 69 2.15 8.13 -17.87
C ALA A 69 1.46 6.90 -18.50
N LEU A 70 0.31 7.07 -19.17
CA LEU A 70 -0.35 5.98 -19.89
C LEU A 70 0.28 5.69 -21.26
N ASP A 71 0.90 6.70 -21.88
CA ASP A 71 1.58 6.57 -23.17
C ASP A 71 2.98 5.97 -23.00
N LEU A 72 3.72 6.45 -21.99
CA LEU A 72 5.09 6.02 -21.68
C LEU A 72 5.19 5.45 -20.25
N PRO A 73 4.51 4.32 -19.97
CA PRO A 73 4.37 3.81 -18.60
C PRO A 73 5.70 3.40 -17.98
N ARG A 74 6.65 2.90 -18.78
CA ARG A 74 7.97 2.48 -18.31
C ARG A 74 8.82 3.67 -17.85
N GLU A 75 8.98 4.67 -18.71
CA GLU A 75 9.84 5.83 -18.46
C GLU A 75 9.33 6.66 -17.27
N ARG A 76 8.02 6.97 -17.27
CA ARG A 76 7.41 7.77 -16.20
C ARG A 76 7.41 7.05 -14.85
N THR A 77 7.21 5.73 -14.84
CA THR A 77 7.30 4.96 -13.60
C THR A 77 8.73 4.94 -13.05
N MET A 78 9.74 4.84 -13.91
CA MET A 78 11.15 4.90 -13.48
C MET A 78 11.53 6.28 -12.95
N GLU A 79 11.08 7.34 -13.61
CA GLU A 79 11.31 8.73 -13.19
C GLU A 79 10.63 9.05 -11.85
N PHE A 80 9.40 8.56 -11.65
CA PHE A 80 8.72 8.69 -10.38
C PHE A 80 9.47 7.98 -9.26
N LEU A 81 9.92 6.74 -9.51
CA LEU A 81 10.62 5.94 -8.51
C LEU A 81 12.06 6.44 -8.23
N SER A 82 12.75 7.02 -9.22
CA SER A 82 14.09 7.59 -9.04
C SER A 82 14.08 8.82 -8.15
N SER A 83 12.95 9.54 -8.09
CA SER A 83 12.75 10.72 -7.25
C SER A 83 12.83 10.45 -5.74
N TYR A 84 12.74 9.18 -5.31
CA TYR A 84 12.74 8.81 -3.89
C TYR A 84 14.09 8.23 -3.45
N GLU A 85 14.77 8.93 -2.54
CA GLU A 85 16.01 8.46 -1.92
C GLU A 85 15.74 7.42 -0.82
N ASN A 86 14.68 7.60 -0.03
CA ASN A 86 14.35 6.70 1.08
C ASN A 86 13.90 5.31 0.57
N PRO A 87 14.61 4.21 0.93
CA PRO A 87 14.26 2.85 0.50
C PRO A 87 12.86 2.39 0.93
N SER A 88 12.38 2.82 2.10
CA SER A 88 11.06 2.42 2.61
C SER A 88 9.94 3.05 1.79
N THR A 89 10.03 4.35 1.51
CA THR A 89 9.08 5.07 0.67
C THR A 89 9.10 4.54 -0.76
N TYR A 90 10.29 4.29 -1.32
CA TYR A 90 10.47 3.66 -2.63
C TYR A 90 9.71 2.32 -2.70
N ASN A 91 9.86 1.45 -1.69
CA ASN A 91 9.23 0.14 -1.69
C ASN A 91 7.71 0.19 -1.59
N ILE A 92 7.16 1.15 -0.84
CA ILE A 92 5.71 1.37 -0.73
C ILE A 92 5.15 1.79 -2.09
N HIS A 93 5.74 2.81 -2.72
CA HIS A 93 5.32 3.26 -4.04
C HIS A 93 5.50 2.18 -5.11
N PHE A 94 6.61 1.45 -5.09
CA PHE A 94 6.86 0.32 -5.99
C PHE A 94 5.76 -0.74 -5.85
N ALA A 95 5.38 -1.12 -4.63
CA ALA A 95 4.35 -2.12 -4.41
C ALA A 95 2.99 -1.65 -4.95
N TYR A 96 2.63 -0.38 -4.72
CA TYR A 96 1.35 0.15 -5.18
C TYR A 96 1.28 0.30 -6.70
N LEU A 97 2.33 0.83 -7.33
CA LEU A 97 2.41 0.95 -8.78
C LEU A 97 2.45 -0.42 -9.45
N LYS A 98 3.13 -1.41 -8.86
CA LYS A 98 3.11 -2.78 -9.38
C LYS A 98 1.70 -3.34 -9.45
N VAL A 99 0.94 -3.22 -8.36
CA VAL A 99 -0.44 -3.72 -8.33
C VAL A 99 -1.34 -2.99 -9.32
N PHE A 100 -1.12 -1.69 -9.53
CA PHE A 100 -1.85 -0.92 -10.53
C PHE A 100 -1.53 -1.39 -11.95
N TRP A 101 -0.24 -1.51 -12.30
CA TRP A 101 0.18 -1.96 -13.63
C TRP A 101 -0.16 -3.43 -13.92
N ASP A 102 -0.08 -4.30 -12.91
CA ASP A 102 -0.54 -5.69 -13.01
C ASP A 102 -2.05 -5.75 -13.33
N TRP A 103 -2.85 -4.85 -12.75
CA TRP A 103 -4.29 -4.78 -13.02
C TRP A 103 -4.56 -4.22 -14.42
N THR A 104 -3.92 -3.10 -14.81
CA THR A 104 -4.13 -2.52 -16.15
C THR A 104 -3.66 -3.45 -17.27
N ALA A 105 -2.61 -4.24 -17.05
CA ALA A 105 -2.17 -5.28 -17.98
C ALA A 105 -3.20 -6.41 -18.16
N ARG A 106 -3.85 -6.87 -17.08
CA ARG A 106 -4.90 -7.89 -17.16
C ARG A 106 -6.15 -7.42 -17.89
N GLU A 107 -6.51 -6.16 -17.69
CA GLU A 107 -7.69 -5.56 -18.35
C GLU A 107 -7.41 -5.21 -19.83
N GLY A 108 -6.15 -5.26 -20.28
CA GLY A 108 -5.76 -4.94 -21.66
C GLY A 108 -5.70 -3.43 -21.94
N TYR A 109 -5.58 -2.60 -20.91
CA TYR A 109 -5.40 -1.13 -21.03
C TYR A 109 -3.97 -0.72 -21.37
N PHE A 110 -3.07 -1.69 -21.50
CA PHE A 110 -1.64 -1.46 -21.57
C PHE A 110 -1.17 -1.32 -23.03
N ARG A 111 -0.60 -0.17 -23.39
CA ARG A 111 -0.09 0.10 -24.75
C ARG A 111 1.28 -0.50 -25.05
N GLY A 112 1.90 -1.21 -24.10
CA GLY A 112 3.23 -1.81 -24.24
C GLY A 112 3.19 -3.34 -24.26
N ASP A 113 4.26 -3.95 -24.74
CA ASP A 113 4.42 -5.41 -24.76
C ASP A 113 5.04 -5.96 -23.46
N ARG A 114 5.54 -5.09 -22.57
CA ARG A 114 6.26 -5.47 -21.34
C ARG A 114 5.84 -4.66 -20.12
N HIS A 115 5.75 -5.33 -18.97
CA HIS A 115 5.37 -4.71 -17.70
C HIS A 115 6.34 -3.54 -17.32
N PRO A 116 5.84 -2.36 -16.89
CA PRO A 116 6.67 -1.16 -16.66
C PRO A 116 7.77 -1.32 -15.61
N LEU A 117 7.53 -2.19 -14.63
CA LEU A 117 8.47 -2.50 -13.53
C LEU A 117 9.32 -3.74 -13.79
N ASP A 118 9.28 -4.32 -14.99
CA ASP A 118 10.10 -5.47 -15.31
C ASP A 118 11.61 -5.13 -15.18
N GLY A 119 12.36 -6.01 -14.52
CA GLY A 119 13.76 -5.79 -14.18
C GLY A 119 14.04 -4.92 -12.93
N LEU A 120 13.06 -4.25 -12.33
CA LEU A 120 13.25 -3.48 -11.10
C LEU A 120 13.02 -4.33 -9.84
N LYS A 121 13.92 -4.20 -8.87
CA LYS A 121 13.84 -4.88 -7.57
C LYS A 121 13.60 -3.89 -6.44
N LYS A 122 12.87 -4.34 -5.41
CA LYS A 122 12.71 -3.59 -4.15
C LYS A 122 14.08 -3.32 -3.52
N ARG A 123 14.25 -2.14 -2.91
CA ARG A 123 15.47 -1.75 -2.20
C ARG A 123 15.44 -2.36 -0.79
N LYS A 124 16.58 -2.82 -0.26
CA LYS A 124 16.64 -3.32 1.13
C LYS A 124 16.48 -2.14 2.10
N PRO A 125 15.44 -2.09 2.95
CA PRO A 125 15.30 -1.02 3.92
C PRO A 125 16.39 -1.17 4.99
N ARG A 126 17.03 -0.05 5.35
CA ARG A 126 17.87 0.00 6.56
C ARG A 126 16.92 0.17 7.73
N GLY A 127 16.51 -0.93 8.35
CA GLY A 127 15.71 -0.88 9.57
C GLY A 127 16.51 -0.24 10.69
N ARG A 128 16.18 1.01 11.06
CA ARG A 128 16.72 1.59 12.30
C ARG A 128 15.87 1.07 13.45
N ILE A 129 16.27 -0.07 14.01
CA ILE A 129 15.71 -0.53 15.28
C ILE A 129 16.41 0.28 16.37
N VAL A 130 15.72 1.25 16.95
CA VAL A 130 16.23 1.97 18.12
C VAL A 130 15.97 1.09 19.34
N GLN A 131 17.01 0.43 19.83
CA GLN A 131 16.96 -0.23 21.13
C GLN A 131 17.01 0.85 22.20
N LEU A 132 15.97 0.91 23.04
CA LEU A 132 15.89 1.83 24.16
C LEU A 132 16.30 1.09 25.43
N GLU A 133 17.26 1.65 26.16
CA GLU A 133 17.66 1.16 27.47
C GLU A 133 16.56 1.43 28.51
N GLU A 134 16.47 0.58 29.54
CA GLU A 134 15.45 0.67 30.59
C GLU A 134 15.42 2.05 31.27
N ARG A 135 16.58 2.69 31.41
CA ARG A 135 16.71 4.05 31.96
C ARG A 135 16.07 5.12 31.08
N GLU A 136 16.17 4.97 29.76
CA GLU A 136 15.54 5.90 28.80
C GLU A 136 14.02 5.70 28.79
N VAL A 137 13.56 4.45 28.89
CA VAL A 137 12.13 4.15 29.06
C VAL A 137 11.58 4.80 30.34
N PHE A 138 12.31 4.70 31.45
CA PHE A 138 11.91 5.32 32.72
C PHE A 138 11.81 6.85 32.63
N LYS A 139 12.76 7.50 31.94
CA LYS A 139 12.70 8.96 31.67
C LYS A 139 11.47 9.33 30.84
N LEU A 140 11.16 8.57 29.79
CA LEU A 140 9.97 8.78 28.96
C LEU A 140 8.67 8.65 29.78
N LEU A 141 8.61 7.70 30.72
CA LEU A 141 7.47 7.52 31.62
C LEU A 141 7.29 8.65 32.65
N GLN A 142 8.32 9.48 32.89
CA GLN A 142 8.25 10.62 33.81
C GLN A 142 7.91 11.96 33.14
N GLN A 143 8.08 12.08 31.83
CA GLN A 143 7.68 13.27 31.06
C GLN A 143 6.20 13.66 31.15
N PRO A 144 5.23 12.71 31.13
CA PRO A 144 3.83 13.06 31.28
C PRO A 144 3.50 13.60 32.67
N ASP A 145 2.83 14.76 32.74
CA ASP A 145 2.28 15.30 33.99
C ASP A 145 1.11 14.43 34.48
N LYS A 146 1.44 13.50 35.38
CA LYS A 146 0.55 12.47 35.95
C LYS A 146 -0.70 13.04 36.64
N THR A 147 -0.70 14.34 36.95
CA THR A 147 -1.86 15.02 37.57
C THR A 147 -2.97 15.34 36.57
N ARG A 148 -2.64 15.44 35.27
CA ARG A 148 -3.57 15.73 34.17
C ARG A 148 -4.08 14.48 33.44
N TYR A 149 -3.49 13.30 33.70
CA TYR A 149 -3.99 12.00 33.23
C TYR A 149 -5.12 11.50 34.14
N THR A 150 -6.09 12.34 34.44
CA THR A 150 -7.30 11.99 35.18
C THR A 150 -8.41 11.63 34.20
N CYS A 151 -8.21 10.58 33.40
CA CYS A 151 -9.35 9.81 32.89
C CYS A 151 -9.74 8.67 33.84
N GLU A 152 -8.95 8.34 34.88
CA GLU A 152 -9.31 7.19 35.72
C GLU A 152 -8.81 7.24 37.17
N THR A 153 -9.39 8.12 37.99
CA THR A 153 -9.34 7.99 39.47
C THR A 153 -10.70 7.64 40.09
N ARG A 154 -11.71 7.34 39.26
CA ARG A 154 -13.01 6.82 39.75
C ARG A 154 -13.16 5.30 39.70
N PHE A 155 -12.35 4.56 38.92
CA PHE A 155 -12.53 3.11 38.80
C PHE A 155 -11.69 2.29 39.78
N PHE A 156 -10.44 2.67 40.08
CA PHE A 156 -9.58 1.81 40.92
C PHE A 156 -9.91 1.85 42.43
N ARG A 157 -10.66 2.85 42.90
CA ARG A 157 -11.05 2.96 44.31
C ARG A 157 -12.32 2.17 44.67
N ALA A 158 -13.05 1.65 43.68
CA ALA A 158 -14.32 0.95 43.91
C ALA A 158 -14.18 -0.58 44.01
N THR A 159 -13.04 -1.17 43.61
CA THR A 159 -12.88 -2.64 43.57
C THR A 159 -12.11 -3.23 44.77
N CYS A 160 -11.49 -2.42 45.64
CA CYS A 160 -10.71 -2.92 46.78
C CYS A 160 -11.42 -2.82 48.15
N SER A 161 -12.74 -2.60 48.20
CA SER A 161 -13.48 -2.52 49.47
C SER A 161 -14.50 -3.65 49.69
N GLN A 162 -14.40 -4.76 48.95
CA GLN A 162 -15.29 -5.93 49.08
C GLN A 162 -14.56 -7.29 49.12
N ILE A 163 -13.31 -7.35 49.61
CA ILE A 163 -12.69 -8.61 50.05
C ILE A 163 -12.10 -8.39 51.44
#